data_AF-A0A2E7QFY9-F1
#
_entry.id   AF-A0A2E7QFY9-F1
#
_cell.length_a   1.000
_cell.length_b   1.000
_cell.length_c   1.000
_cell.angle_alpha   90.00
_cell.angle_beta   90.00
_cell.angle_gamma   90.00
#
_symmetry.space_group_name_H-M   'P 1'
#
loop_
_entity.id
_entity.type
_entity.pdbx_description
1 polymer ?
#
loop_
_entity_poly.entity_id
_entity_poly.type
_entity_poly.pdbx_seq_one_letter_code
_entity_poly.pdbx_strand_id
1 'polypeptide(L)' 'AIYVTLFFGLLGYIMRKLDISVLPFVIAYILMGNLEEVMRQAFAATGADPWFLFSSWISVSFIVLAVAVVVFFARGRKY' A
#
# COMPACT_ATOMS: atom_id res chain seq x y z
N ALA A 1 9.62 -20.19 -9.30
CA ALA A 1 8.46 -20.84 -8.65
C ALA A 1 8.67 -20.99 -7.14
N ILE A 2 9.70 -21.74 -6.70
CA ILE A 2 9.94 -22.03 -5.27
C ILE A 2 10.00 -20.78 -4.40
N TYR A 3 10.79 -19.76 -4.79
CA TYR A 3 10.89 -18.50 -4.03
C TYR A 3 9.56 -17.74 -3.90
N VAL A 4 8.76 -17.74 -4.97
CA VAL A 4 7.44 -17.08 -4.99
C VAL A 4 6.47 -17.81 -4.08
N THR A 5 6.42 -19.14 -4.16
CA THR A 5 5.59 -19.97 -3.28
C THR A 5 5.99 -19.83 -1.81
N LEU A 6 7.31 -19.79 -1.52
CA LEU A 6 7.82 -19.57 -0.18
C LEU A 6 7.41 -18.19 0.36
N PHE A 7 7.53 -17.14 -0.45
CA PHE A 7 7.12 -15.79 -0.11
C PHE A 7 5.63 -15.70 0.22
N PHE A 8 4.75 -16.23 -0.65
CA PHE A 8 3.31 -16.21 -0.40
C PHE A 8 2.89 -17.11 0.78
N GLY A 9 3.58 -18.23 1.00
CA GLY A 9 3.39 -19.07 2.17
C GLY A 9 3.73 -18.33 3.48
N LEU A 10 4.87 -17.62 3.51
CA LEU A 10 5.27 -16.80 4.64
C LEU A 10 4.29 -15.64 4.88
N LEU A 11 3.87 -14.96 3.80
CA LEU A 11 2.92 -13.86 3.86
C LEU A 11 1.56 -14.32 4.44
N GLY A 12 1.03 -15.45 3.96
CA GLY A 12 -0.18 -16.06 4.50
C GLY A 12 -0.05 -16.47 5.98
N TYR A 13 1.12 -16.99 6.38
CA TYR A 13 1.40 -17.29 7.79
C TYR A 13 1.39 -16.02 8.67
N ILE A 14 2.01 -14.92 8.20
CA ILE A 14 2.00 -13.63 8.91
C ILE A 14 0.57 -13.10 9.05
N MET A 15 -0.24 -13.14 7.98
CA MET A 15 -1.64 -12.72 8.04
C MET A 15 -2.45 -13.52 9.06
N ARG A 16 -2.25 -14.86 9.11
CA ARG A 16 -2.86 -15.73 10.10
C ARG A 16 -2.40 -15.40 11.53
N LYS A 17 -1.12 -15.08 11.72
CA LYS A 17 -0.57 -14.69 13.03
C LYS A 17 -1.14 -13.35 13.53
N LEU A 18 -1.48 -12.45 12.61
CA LEU A 18 -2.04 -11.13 12.91
C LEU A 18 -3.59 -11.11 12.94
N ASP A 19 -4.24 -12.26 12.78
CA ASP A 19 -5.69 -12.40 12.68
C ASP A 19 -6.30 -11.43 11.63
N ILE A 20 -5.59 -11.31 10.50
CA ILE A 20 -6.01 -10.54 9.33
C ILE A 20 -6.61 -11.55 8.36
N SER A 21 -7.86 -11.33 7.97
CA SER A 21 -8.50 -12.13 6.93
C SER A 21 -7.77 -11.96 5.59
N VAL A 22 -7.92 -12.92 4.67
CA VAL A 22 -7.31 -12.81 3.34
C VAL A 22 -7.96 -11.70 2.49
N LEU A 23 -9.16 -11.24 2.87
CA LEU A 23 -9.97 -10.31 2.08
C LEU A 23 -9.30 -8.95 1.79
N PRO A 24 -8.68 -8.23 2.74
CA PRO A 24 -7.94 -6.99 2.47
C PRO A 24 -6.82 -7.16 1.44
N PHE A 25 -6.19 -8.34 1.38
CA PHE A 25 -5.17 -8.62 0.37
C PHE A 25 -5.78 -8.68 -1.03
N VAL A 26 -6.95 -9.32 -1.18
CA VAL A 26 -7.69 -9.37 -2.44
C VAL A 26 -8.11 -7.95 -2.87
N ILE A 27 -8.61 -7.13 -1.95
CA ILE A 27 -8.99 -5.75 -2.23
C ILE A 27 -7.78 -4.92 -2.67
N ALA A 28 -6.65 -5.05 -1.98
CA ALA A 28 -5.41 -4.37 -2.36
C ALA A 28 -4.93 -4.79 -3.75
N TYR A 29 -5.03 -6.08 -4.09
CA TYR A 29 -4.69 -6.60 -5.41
C TYR A 29 -5.57 -6.02 -6.52
N ILE A 30 -6.89 -5.95 -6.30
CA ILE A 30 -7.82 -5.37 -7.28
C ILE A 30 -7.54 -3.87 -7.47
N LEU A 31 -7.26 -3.14 -6.39
CA LEU A 31 -7.00 -1.70 -6.43
C LEU A 31 -5.62 -1.37 -7.06
N MET A 32 -4.66 -2.29 -6.95
CA MET A 32 -3.27 -2.08 -7.38
C MET A 32 -3.18 -1.59 -8.82
N GLY A 33 -3.96 -2.15 -9.75
CA GLY A 33 -3.89 -1.76 -11.16
C GLY A 33 -4.24 -0.29 -11.39
N ASN A 34 -5.28 0.21 -10.72
CA ASN A 34 -5.66 1.62 -10.82
C ASN A 34 -4.60 2.53 -10.16
N LEU A 35 -4.08 2.11 -8.99
CA LEU A 35 -3.02 2.84 -8.31
C LEU A 35 -1.75 2.94 -9.18
N GLU A 36 -1.34 1.86 -9.82
CA GLU A 36 -0.17 1.83 -10.69
C GLU A 36 -0.33 2.78 -11.88
N GLU A 37 -1.51 2.81 -12.50
CA GLU A 37 -1.81 3.72 -13.60
C GLU A 37 -1.69 5.19 -13.17
N VAL A 38 -2.31 5.56 -12.03
CA VAL A 38 -2.22 6.92 -11.49
C VAL A 38 -0.77 7.29 -11.12
N MET A 39 -0.04 6.37 -10.48
CA MET A 39 1.37 6.58 -10.11
C MET A 39 2.25 6.78 -11.34
N ARG A 40 2.07 5.95 -12.38
CA ARG A 40 2.78 6.05 -13.65
C ARG A 40 2.48 7.37 -14.36
N GLN A 41 1.22 7.78 -14.41
CA GLN A 41 0.82 9.06 -14.99
C GLN A 41 1.46 10.24 -14.23
N ALA A 42 1.43 10.22 -12.90
CA ALA A 42 2.04 11.27 -12.07
C ALA A 42 3.56 11.31 -12.21
N PHE A 43 4.23 10.15 -12.31
CA PHE A 43 5.66 10.05 -12.54
C PHE A 43 6.06 10.57 -13.92
N ALA A 44 5.30 10.25 -14.98
CA ALA A 44 5.54 10.77 -16.32
C ALA A 44 5.33 12.29 -16.39
N ALA A 45 4.29 12.81 -15.71
CA ALA A 45 3.98 14.24 -15.68
C ALA A 45 5.04 15.09 -14.97
N THR A 46 5.83 14.50 -14.08
CA THR A 46 6.86 15.19 -13.27
C THR A 46 8.26 15.10 -13.89
N GLY A 47 8.37 14.62 -15.14
CA GLY A 47 9.65 14.49 -15.84
C GLY A 47 10.46 13.26 -15.42
N ALA A 48 9.78 12.21 -14.95
CA ALA A 48 10.40 11.00 -14.43
C ALA A 48 11.28 11.23 -13.18
N ASP A 49 10.94 12.23 -12.36
CA ASP A 49 11.58 12.48 -11.08
C ASP A 49 11.13 11.44 -10.03
N PRO A 50 12.03 10.60 -9.48
CA PRO A 50 11.69 9.64 -8.43
C PRO A 50 11.21 10.27 -7.13
N TRP A 51 11.53 11.55 -6.91
CA TRP A 51 11.22 12.26 -5.66
C TRP A 51 9.92 13.09 -5.74
N PHE A 52 9.15 12.97 -6.81
CA PHE A 52 7.97 13.81 -7.07
C PHE A 52 6.91 13.81 -5.95
N LEU A 53 6.81 12.71 -5.20
CA LEU A 53 5.90 12.56 -4.06
C LEU A 53 6.25 13.49 -2.87
N PHE A 54 7.47 14.02 -2.84
CA PHE A 54 7.93 14.95 -1.79
C PHE A 54 8.17 16.37 -2.32
N SER A 55 8.02 16.58 -3.64
CA SER A 55 8.33 17.87 -4.27
C SER A 55 7.31 18.98 -3.96
N SER A 56 6.09 18.62 -3.56
CA SER A 56 5.02 19.58 -3.22
C SER A 56 4.55 19.43 -1.78
N TRP A 57 4.35 20.57 -1.11
CA TRP A 57 3.77 20.62 0.23
C TRP A 57 2.39 19.94 0.31
N ILE A 58 1.60 20.05 -0.76
CA ILE A 58 0.32 19.34 -0.88
C ILE A 58 0.55 17.82 -0.83
N SER A 59 1.48 17.29 -1.63
CA SER A 59 1.73 15.84 -1.70
C SER A 59 2.18 15.30 -0.35
N VAL A 60 3.11 16.00 0.31
CA VAL A 60 3.57 15.66 1.66
C VAL A 60 2.41 15.66 2.66
N SER A 61 1.52 16.67 2.61
CA SER A 61 0.35 16.71 3.50
C SER A 61 -0.60 15.53 3.30
N PHE A 62 -0.84 15.12 2.05
CA PHE A 62 -1.66 13.94 1.73
C PHE A 62 -1.01 12.64 2.18
N ILE A 63 0.31 12.48 2.03
CA ILE A 63 1.04 11.31 2.53
C ILE A 63 0.93 11.23 4.06
N VAL A 64 1.13 12.35 4.76
CA VAL A 64 1.00 12.41 6.22
C VAL A 64 -0.42 12.05 6.66
N LEU A 65 -1.45 12.59 5.99
CA LEU A 65 -2.85 12.25 6.25
C LEU A 65 -3.13 10.76 6.00
N ALA A 66 -2.65 10.20 4.91
CA ALA A 66 -2.81 8.78 4.60
C ALA A 66 -2.20 7.88 5.68
N VAL A 67 -0.97 8.19 6.11
CA VAL A 67 -0.31 7.47 7.21
C VAL A 67 -1.09 7.63 8.51
N ALA A 68 -1.56 8.84 8.82
CA ALA A 68 -2.36 9.11 10.02
C ALA A 68 -3.66 8.28 10.04
N VAL A 69 -4.37 8.21 8.91
CA VAL A 69 -5.58 7.40 8.75
C VAL A 69 -5.26 5.92 8.94
N VAL A 70 -4.23 5.39 8.28
CA VAL A 70 -3.83 3.98 8.42
C VAL A 70 -3.50 3.65 9.88
N VAL A 71 -2.71 4.49 10.56
CA VAL A 71 -2.35 4.29 11.97
C VAL A 71 -3.56 4.38 12.89
N PHE A 72 -4.47 5.33 12.64
CA PHE A 72 -5.69 5.49 13.41
C PHE A 72 -6.60 4.26 13.29
N PHE A 73 -6.85 3.79 12.07
CA PHE A 73 -7.68 2.61 11.82
C PHE A 73 -7.01 1.29 12.26
N ALA A 74 -5.68 1.19 12.14
CA ALA A 74 -4.93 0.02 12.62
C ALA A 74 -5.06 -0.19 14.13
N ARG A 75 -5.32 0.87 14.91
CA ARG A 75 -5.50 0.80 16.37
C ARG A 75 -6.90 0.35 16.81
N GLY A 76 -7.87 0.28 15.89
CA GLY A 76 -9.30 0.07 16.18
C GLY A 76 -9.78 -1.37 16.35
N ARG A 77 -8.91 -2.40 16.21
CA ARG A 77 -9.30 -3.81 16.43
C ARG A 77 -8.77 -4.36 17.75
N LYS A 78 -9.37 -3.90 18.84
CA LYS A 78 -9.55 -4.70 20.05
C LYS A 78 -11.05 -4.79 20.24
N TYR A 79 -11.63 -5.94 19.93
CA TYR A 79 -12.84 -6.61 20.43
C TYR A 79 -13.35 -7.55 19.34
#